data_AF-A0A662JNS9-F1
#
_entry.id   AF-A0A662JNS9-F1
#
_cell.length_a   1.000
_cell.length_b   1.000
_cell.length_c   1.000
_cell.angle_alpha   90.00
_cell.angle_beta   90.00
_cell.angle_gamma   90.00
#
_symmetry.space_group_name_H-M   'P 1'
#
loop_
_entity.id
_entity.type
_entity.pdbx_description
1 polymer ?
#
loop_
_entity_poly.entity_id
_entity_poly.type
_entity_poly.pdbx_seq_one_letter_code
_entity_poly.pdbx_strand_id
1 'polypeptide(L)'
;MRDVEVASLSKSWLRLALIASSTIYLAYSAVALYNWLMDLAGLEGLTSILNTVTLSGDPGSFIALLTVGLLFTGSVYYVDDYKSTSCLLVGSAIAVALSAINLLVGVALTCDEAILATLGEATSISLASELTRLEVLLGVIGIPLLLYAIRRARSLTRLEV
;
A
#
# COMPACT_ATOMS: atom_id res chain seq x y z
N MET A 1 -18.98 2.00 31.84
CA MET A 1 -18.26 3.26 31.53
C MET A 1 -16.91 2.99 30.88
N ARG A 2 -16.03 2.18 31.50
CA ARG A 2 -14.71 1.83 30.96
C ARG A 2 -14.76 1.20 29.55
N ASP A 3 -15.74 0.32 29.27
CA ASP A 3 -15.87 -0.33 27.95
C ASP A 3 -16.35 0.61 26.83
N VAL A 4 -17.10 1.66 27.18
CA VAL A 4 -17.60 2.67 26.23
C VAL A 4 -16.48 3.63 25.84
N GLU A 5 -15.59 3.97 26.79
CA GLU A 5 -14.38 4.75 26.54
C GLU A 5 -13.37 4.00 25.66
N VAL A 6 -13.16 2.71 25.90
CA VAL A 6 -12.24 1.91 25.08
C VAL A 6 -12.77 1.76 23.64
N ALA A 7 -14.08 1.57 23.46
CA ALA A 7 -14.70 1.47 22.14
C ALA A 7 -14.73 2.80 21.37
N SER A 8 -14.84 3.94 22.07
CA SER A 8 -14.77 5.27 21.43
C SER A 8 -13.35 5.62 21.03
N LEU A 9 -12.36 5.33 21.89
CA LEU A 9 -10.94 5.49 21.60
C LEU A 9 -10.53 4.63 20.39
N SER A 10 -10.94 3.35 20.34
CA SER A 10 -10.60 2.46 19.22
C SER A 10 -11.13 2.95 17.86
N LYS A 11 -12.32 3.57 17.84
CA LYS A 11 -12.88 4.19 16.61
C LYS A 11 -12.10 5.43 16.17
N SER A 12 -11.68 6.27 17.12
CA SER A 12 -10.87 7.46 16.82
C SER A 12 -9.48 7.09 16.29
N TRP A 13 -8.83 6.10 16.90
CA TRP A 13 -7.53 5.59 16.44
C TRP A 13 -7.60 4.97 15.04
N LEU A 14 -8.65 4.20 14.75
CA LEU A 14 -8.87 3.65 13.41
C LEU A 14 -9.03 4.75 12.37
N ARG A 15 -9.82 5.78 12.65
CA ARG A 15 -10.00 6.93 11.74
C ARG A 15 -8.69 7.66 11.49
N LEU A 16 -7.90 7.91 12.54
CA LEU A 16 -6.58 8.53 12.39
C LEU A 16 -5.65 7.67 11.54
N ALA A 17 -5.61 6.35 11.78
CA ALA A 17 -4.82 5.42 10.99
C ALA A 17 -5.25 5.42 9.50
N LEU A 18 -6.54 5.52 9.22
CA LEU A 18 -7.06 5.59 7.85
C LEU A 18 -6.75 6.90 7.15
N ILE A 19 -6.85 8.03 7.85
CA ILE A 19 -6.47 9.34 7.31
C ILE A 19 -4.97 9.37 7.02
N ALA A 20 -4.14 8.91 7.96
CA ALA A 20 -2.70 8.81 7.79
C ALA A 20 -2.35 7.90 6.60
N SER A 21 -2.92 6.70 6.57
CA SER A 21 -2.69 5.74 5.47
C SER A 21 -3.13 6.34 4.13
N SER A 22 -4.33 6.91 4.05
CA SER A 22 -4.82 7.58 2.83
C SER A 22 -3.83 8.65 2.34
N THR A 23 -3.39 9.53 3.24
CA THR A 23 -2.49 10.64 2.90
C THR A 23 -1.17 10.10 2.35
N ILE A 24 -0.63 9.06 2.99
CA ILE A 24 0.59 8.37 2.58
C ILE A 24 0.40 7.76 1.18
N TYR A 25 -0.64 6.95 0.97
CA TYR A 25 -0.91 6.32 -0.33
C TYR A 25 -1.10 7.35 -1.45
N LEU A 26 -1.81 8.45 -1.19
CA LEU A 26 -2.02 9.52 -2.17
C LEU A 26 -0.71 10.27 -2.47
N ALA A 27 0.08 10.61 -1.46
CA ALA A 27 1.37 11.27 -1.65
C ALA A 27 2.30 10.39 -2.49
N TYR A 28 2.38 9.09 -2.19
CA TYR A 28 3.22 8.16 -2.95
C TYR A 28 2.68 7.87 -4.35
N SER A 29 1.36 7.93 -4.56
CA SER A 29 0.82 7.89 -5.93
C SER A 29 1.31 9.08 -6.76
N ALA A 30 1.34 10.29 -6.18
CA ALA A 30 1.86 11.47 -6.88
C ALA A 30 3.37 11.34 -7.19
N VAL A 31 4.16 10.75 -6.28
CA VAL A 31 5.58 10.45 -6.51
C VAL A 31 5.76 9.42 -7.62
N ALA A 32 4.99 8.32 -7.61
CA ALA A 32 5.05 7.31 -8.67
C ALA A 32 4.73 7.92 -10.05
N LEU A 33 3.70 8.76 -10.12
CA LEU A 33 3.34 9.47 -11.33
C LEU A 33 4.45 10.44 -11.79
N TYR A 34 5.03 11.18 -10.86
CA TYR A 34 6.15 12.09 -11.16
C TYR A 34 7.35 11.34 -11.71
N ASN A 35 7.77 10.26 -11.04
CA ASN A 35 8.90 9.44 -11.48
C ASN A 35 8.67 8.87 -12.88
N TRP A 36 7.47 8.33 -13.13
CA TRP A 36 7.10 7.81 -14.45
C TRP A 36 7.12 8.89 -15.55
N LEU A 37 6.61 10.09 -15.26
CA LEU A 37 6.61 11.21 -16.22
C LEU A 37 8.01 11.72 -16.53
N MET A 38 8.90 11.78 -15.53
CA MET A 38 10.30 12.19 -15.73
C MET A 38 11.08 11.16 -16.55
N ASP A 39 10.82 9.87 -16.31
CA ASP A 39 11.39 8.76 -17.08
C ASP A 39 10.95 8.83 -18.55
N LEU A 40 9.64 9.01 -18.79
CA LEU A 40 9.09 9.17 -20.14
C LEU A 40 9.66 10.39 -20.88
N ALA A 41 10.03 11.45 -20.15
CA ALA A 41 10.64 12.65 -20.71
C ALA A 41 12.15 12.53 -20.94
N GLY A 42 12.79 11.41 -20.58
CA GLY A 42 14.24 11.21 -20.67
C GLY A 42 15.03 12.09 -19.70
N LEU A 43 14.40 12.54 -18.61
CA LEU A 43 14.96 13.42 -17.59
C LEU A 43 15.38 12.64 -16.33
N GLU A 44 15.99 11.47 -16.52
CA GLU A 44 16.39 10.54 -15.45
C GLU A 44 17.29 11.21 -14.39
N GLY A 45 18.07 12.24 -14.73
CA GLY A 45 18.92 12.97 -13.78
C GLY A 45 18.16 13.81 -12.74
N LEU A 46 16.91 14.20 -13.03
CA LEU A 46 16.06 14.98 -12.11
C LEU A 46 15.31 14.10 -11.11
N THR A 47 15.24 12.78 -11.32
CA THR A 47 14.62 11.85 -10.38
C THR A 47 15.47 11.66 -9.10
N SER A 48 16.75 12.05 -9.12
CA SER A 48 17.70 11.84 -8.01
C SER A 48 17.28 12.48 -6.68
N ILE A 49 16.46 13.54 -6.69
CA ILE A 49 15.97 14.21 -5.48
C ILE A 49 14.94 13.34 -4.73
N LEU A 50 14.19 12.49 -5.44
CA LEU A 50 13.19 11.57 -4.88
C LEU A 50 13.64 10.10 -4.89
N ASN A 51 14.79 9.78 -5.50
CA ASN A 51 15.34 8.42 -5.62
C ASN A 51 15.78 7.81 -4.27
N THR A 52 15.79 8.61 -3.19
CA THR A 52 15.88 8.12 -1.80
C THR A 52 14.63 7.38 -1.36
N VAL A 53 13.47 7.65 -1.98
CA VAL A 53 12.29 6.82 -1.86
C VAL A 53 12.38 5.75 -2.94
N THR A 54 12.69 4.52 -2.52
CA THR A 54 12.71 3.32 -3.35
C THR A 54 11.29 2.95 -3.83
N LEU A 55 10.74 3.77 -4.74
CA LEU A 55 9.43 3.59 -5.34
C LEU A 55 9.59 3.33 -6.84
N SER A 56 8.98 2.25 -7.32
CA SER A 56 8.96 1.93 -8.75
C SER A 56 8.17 3.01 -9.48
N GLY A 57 8.81 3.74 -10.40
CA GLY A 57 8.19 4.78 -11.21
C GLY A 57 7.38 4.22 -12.37
N ASP A 58 6.41 3.33 -12.09
CA ASP A 58 5.58 2.70 -13.12
C ASP A 58 4.09 3.09 -12.99
N PRO A 59 3.35 3.14 -14.12
CA PRO A 59 1.95 3.57 -14.11
C PRO A 59 1.04 2.59 -13.35
N GLY A 60 1.43 1.32 -13.23
CA GLY A 60 0.69 0.32 -12.45
C GLY A 60 0.72 0.65 -10.96
N SER A 61 1.89 0.97 -10.43
CA SER A 61 2.10 1.43 -9.06
C SER A 61 1.31 2.72 -8.77
N PHE A 62 1.32 3.70 -9.70
CA PHE A 62 0.50 4.90 -9.57
C PHE A 62 -1.00 4.57 -9.40
N ILE A 63 -1.57 3.79 -10.32
CA ILE A 63 -3.00 3.46 -10.32
C ILE A 63 -3.37 2.71 -9.04
N ALA A 64 -2.56 1.74 -8.64
CA ALA A 64 -2.81 0.95 -7.44
C ALA A 64 -2.77 1.81 -6.17
N LEU A 65 -1.72 2.62 -5.98
CA LEU A 65 -1.56 3.50 -4.82
C LEU A 65 -2.67 4.55 -4.74
N LEU A 66 -3.01 5.16 -5.87
CA LEU A 66 -4.09 6.15 -5.96
C LEU A 66 -5.43 5.51 -5.56
N THR A 67 -5.72 4.32 -6.09
CA THR A 67 -6.97 3.60 -5.81
C THR A 67 -7.09 3.27 -4.32
N VAL A 68 -6.02 2.77 -3.71
CA VAL A 68 -6.01 2.48 -2.26
C VAL A 68 -6.22 3.76 -1.45
N GLY A 69 -5.52 4.86 -1.79
CA GLY A 69 -5.67 6.14 -1.11
C GLY A 69 -7.09 6.70 -1.19
N LEU A 70 -7.73 6.62 -2.36
CA LEU A 70 -9.12 7.04 -2.55
C LEU A 70 -10.10 6.15 -1.77
N LEU A 71 -9.89 4.83 -1.73
CA LEU A 71 -10.75 3.91 -0.97
C LEU A 71 -10.64 4.14 0.54
N PHE A 72 -9.44 4.38 1.07
CA PHE A 72 -9.28 4.74 2.48
C PHE A 72 -9.91 6.10 2.79
N THR A 73 -9.81 7.08 1.89
CA THR A 73 -10.54 8.35 2.02
C THR A 73 -12.05 8.13 2.04
N GLY A 74 -12.57 7.30 1.13
CA GLY A 74 -13.98 6.91 1.07
C GLY A 74 -14.46 6.25 2.36
N SER A 75 -13.63 5.38 2.95
CA SER A 75 -13.95 4.71 4.23
C SER A 75 -14.14 5.69 5.39
N VAL A 76 -13.43 6.83 5.37
CA VAL A 76 -13.55 7.89 6.39
C VAL A 76 -14.70 8.84 6.06
N TYR A 77 -14.93 9.11 4.77
CA TYR A 77 -15.94 10.05 4.28
C TYR A 77 -17.37 9.52 4.45
N TYR A 78 -17.62 8.25 4.15
CA TYR A 78 -18.97 7.69 4.23
C TYR A 78 -19.42 7.49 5.68
N VAL A 79 -20.60 8.04 6.00
CA VAL A 79 -21.28 7.84 7.29
C VAL A 79 -21.98 6.48 7.34
N ASP A 80 -22.41 5.97 6.18
CA ASP A 80 -23.03 4.65 6.05
C ASP A 80 -22.01 3.54 6.33
N ASP A 81 -22.35 2.68 7.30
CA ASP A 81 -21.47 1.61 7.77
C ASP A 81 -21.15 0.58 6.68
N TYR A 82 -22.07 0.30 5.76
CA TYR A 82 -21.85 -0.66 4.66
C TYR A 82 -20.90 -0.08 3.62
N LYS A 83 -21.11 1.18 3.20
CA LYS A 83 -20.23 1.86 2.24
C LYS A 83 -18.83 2.06 2.83
N SER A 84 -18.74 2.53 4.07
CA SER A 84 -17.47 2.72 4.78
C SER A 84 -16.70 1.40 4.89
N THR A 85 -17.37 0.33 5.33
CA THR A 85 -16.76 -1.00 5.49
C THR A 85 -16.36 -1.60 4.14
N SER A 86 -17.14 -1.39 3.09
CA SER A 86 -16.82 -1.86 1.73
C SER A 86 -15.57 -1.18 1.17
N CYS A 87 -15.48 0.15 1.29
CA CYS A 87 -14.29 0.90 0.90
C CYS A 87 -13.05 0.43 1.68
N LEU A 88 -13.19 0.21 2.99
CA LEU A 88 -12.11 -0.28 3.84
C LEU A 88 -11.66 -1.69 3.42
N LEU A 89 -12.60 -2.60 3.18
CA LEU A 89 -12.33 -3.97 2.77
C LEU A 89 -11.59 -4.02 1.44
N VAL A 90 -12.12 -3.35 0.42
CA VAL A 90 -11.52 -3.35 -0.92
C VAL A 90 -10.16 -2.65 -0.92
N GLY A 91 -10.05 -1.49 -0.26
CA GLY A 91 -8.79 -0.75 -0.18
C GLY A 91 -7.69 -1.54 0.52
N SER A 92 -8.01 -2.20 1.63
CA SER A 92 -7.05 -3.03 2.37
C SER A 92 -6.69 -4.33 1.64
N ALA A 93 -7.64 -4.93 0.90
CA ALA A 93 -7.35 -6.09 0.06
C ALA A 93 -6.38 -5.75 -1.08
N ILE A 94 -6.60 -4.62 -1.77
CA ILE A 94 -5.70 -4.14 -2.83
C ILE A 94 -4.32 -3.82 -2.25
N ALA A 95 -4.24 -3.14 -1.10
CA ALA A 95 -2.98 -2.84 -0.42
C ALA A 95 -2.14 -4.10 -0.12
N VAL A 96 -2.79 -5.14 0.42
CA VAL A 96 -2.13 -6.42 0.74
C VAL A 96 -1.71 -7.14 -0.54
N ALA A 97 -2.58 -7.17 -1.56
CA ALA A 97 -2.25 -7.78 -2.86
C ALA A 97 -1.06 -7.09 -3.53
N LEU A 98 -1.00 -5.76 -3.49
CA LEU A 98 0.11 -4.98 -4.05
C LEU A 98 1.44 -5.32 -3.35
N SER A 99 1.45 -5.43 -2.03
CA SER A 99 2.65 -5.84 -1.28
C SER A 99 3.07 -7.28 -1.61
N ALA A 100 2.12 -8.20 -1.76
CA ALA A 100 2.42 -9.59 -2.17
C ALA A 100 3.03 -9.65 -3.58
N ILE A 101 2.51 -8.86 -4.53
CA ILE A 101 3.07 -8.76 -5.88
C ILE A 101 4.50 -8.21 -5.83
N ASN A 102 4.73 -7.10 -5.12
CA ASN A 102 6.07 -6.51 -5.02
C ASN A 102 7.07 -7.45 -4.35
N LEU A 103 6.64 -8.25 -3.36
CA LEU A 103 7.48 -9.26 -2.75
C LEU A 103 7.85 -10.38 -3.74
N LEU A 104 6.91 -10.84 -4.55
CA LEU A 104 7.18 -11.81 -5.62
C LEU A 104 8.14 -11.25 -6.68
N VAL A 105 7.98 -9.98 -7.06
CA VAL A 105 8.90 -9.29 -7.97
C VAL A 105 10.30 -9.23 -7.38
N GLY A 106 10.43 -8.84 -6.10
CA GLY A 106 11.72 -8.84 -5.41
C GLY A 106 12.39 -10.22 -5.41
N VAL A 107 11.61 -11.30 -5.17
CA VAL A 107 12.13 -12.67 -5.26
C VAL A 107 12.59 -13.00 -6.68
N ALA A 108 11.80 -12.66 -7.70
CA ALA A 108 12.15 -12.92 -9.10
C ALA A 108 13.48 -12.24 -9.50
N LEU A 109 13.64 -10.96 -9.16
CA LEU A 109 14.87 -10.20 -9.42
C LEU A 109 16.10 -10.83 -8.77
N THR A 110 15.92 -11.44 -7.61
CA THR A 110 17.03 -12.04 -6.86
C THR A 110 17.38 -13.44 -7.36
N CYS A 111 16.40 -14.15 -7.94
CA CYS A 111 16.67 -15.36 -8.71
C CYS A 111 17.42 -15.03 -10.01
N ASP A 112 17.02 -13.97 -10.72
CA ASP A 112 17.71 -13.51 -11.93
C ASP A 112 19.16 -13.10 -11.61
N GLU A 113 19.36 -12.38 -10.51
CA GLU A 113 20.69 -12.05 -10.02
C GLU A 113 21.53 -13.30 -9.69
N ALA A 114 20.96 -14.29 -9.00
CA ALA A 114 21.67 -15.52 -8.68
C ALA A 114 22.11 -16.25 -9.96
N ILE A 115 21.30 -16.25 -11.01
CA ILE A 115 21.64 -16.82 -12.31
C ILE A 115 22.78 -16.02 -12.96
N LEU A 116 22.70 -14.70 -13.00
CA LEU A 116 23.76 -13.84 -13.57
C LEU A 116 25.09 -13.97 -12.82
N ALA A 117 25.05 -14.11 -11.50
CA ALA A 117 26.22 -14.38 -10.69
C ALA A 117 26.89 -15.71 -11.07
N THR A 118 26.12 -16.75 -11.44
CA THR A 118 26.70 -18.01 -11.96
C THR A 118 27.34 -17.85 -13.34
N LEU A 119 26.93 -16.84 -14.12
CA LEU A 119 27.50 -16.51 -15.42
C LEU A 119 28.74 -15.60 -15.32
N GLY A 120 29.12 -15.20 -14.10
CA GLY A 120 30.30 -14.38 -13.83
C GLY A 120 30.09 -12.88 -14.05
N GLU A 121 28.85 -12.42 -14.15
CA GLU A 121 28.53 -11.00 -14.19
C GLU A 121 28.50 -10.40 -12.78
N ALA A 122 29.04 -9.18 -12.64
CA ALA A 122 29.00 -8.46 -11.38
C ALA A 122 27.62 -7.85 -11.17
N THR A 123 26.93 -8.27 -10.12
CA THR A 123 25.59 -7.79 -9.79
C THR A 123 25.59 -6.99 -8.48
N SER A 124 24.72 -5.99 -8.40
CA SER A 124 24.61 -5.08 -7.26
C SER A 124 23.19 -5.05 -6.68
N ILE A 125 22.38 -6.08 -6.92
CA ILE A 125 21.01 -6.15 -6.42
C ILE A 125 21.07 -6.77 -5.02
N SER A 126 20.20 -6.31 -4.11
CA SER A 126 20.15 -6.84 -2.75
C SER A 126 18.70 -7.13 -2.39
N LEU A 127 18.43 -8.36 -1.96
CA LEU A 127 17.14 -8.75 -1.35
C LEU A 127 16.71 -7.76 -0.25
N ALA A 128 17.68 -7.22 0.51
CA ALA A 128 17.41 -6.29 1.59
C ALA A 128 16.85 -4.96 1.08
N SER A 129 17.34 -4.44 -0.06
CA SER A 129 16.80 -3.19 -0.63
C SER A 129 15.38 -3.38 -1.18
N GLU A 130 15.09 -4.56 -1.75
CA GLU A 130 13.76 -4.91 -2.27
C GLU A 130 12.73 -5.12 -1.14
N LEU A 131 13.12 -5.76 -0.02
CA LEU A 131 12.26 -5.92 1.17
C LEU A 131 11.94 -4.59 1.87
N THR A 132 12.82 -3.60 1.77
CA THR A 132 12.60 -2.26 2.31
C THR A 132 11.81 -1.35 1.37
N ARG A 133 11.40 -1.84 0.19
CA ARG A 133 10.54 -1.07 -0.71
C ARG A 133 9.27 -0.68 0.02
N LEU A 134 8.93 0.58 -0.18
CA LEU A 134 7.81 1.18 0.49
C LEU A 134 6.48 0.48 0.15
N GLU A 135 6.32 -0.04 -1.07
CA GLU A 135 5.11 -0.77 -1.47
C GLU A 135 4.90 -2.02 -0.61
N VAL A 136 5.98 -2.71 -0.23
CA VAL A 136 5.94 -3.88 0.66
C VAL A 136 5.54 -3.46 2.06
N LEU A 137 6.17 -2.40 2.61
CA LEU A 137 5.91 -1.87 3.95
C LEU A 137 4.45 -1.39 4.10
N LEU A 138 3.93 -0.68 3.10
CA LEU A 138 2.57 -0.15 3.11
C LEU A 138 1.51 -1.25 3.09
N GLY A 139 1.75 -2.37 2.41
CA GLY A 139 0.82 -3.49 2.45
C GLY A 139 0.87 -4.31 3.74
N VAL A 140 2.01 -4.34 4.45
CA VAL A 140 2.08 -4.92 5.82
C VAL A 140 1.16 -4.16 6.77
N ILE A 141 1.12 -2.83 6.67
CA ILE A 141 0.17 -1.98 7.42
C ILE A 141 -1.29 -2.25 6.98
N GLY A 142 -1.50 -2.68 5.73
CA GLY A 142 -2.80 -3.09 5.20
C GLY A 142 -3.37 -4.37 5.83
N ILE A 143 -2.54 -5.29 6.34
CA ILE A 143 -2.98 -6.56 6.93
C ILE A 143 -3.91 -6.37 8.14
N PRO A 144 -3.56 -5.61 9.20
CA PRO A 144 -4.46 -5.41 10.34
C PRO A 144 -5.76 -4.71 9.94
N LEU A 145 -5.70 -3.78 8.96
CA LEU A 145 -6.89 -3.10 8.42
C LEU A 145 -7.81 -4.09 7.70
N LEU A 146 -7.26 -5.01 6.90
CA LEU A 146 -8.01 -6.07 6.22
C LEU A 146 -8.68 -7.02 7.21
N LEU A 147 -7.94 -7.46 8.24
CA LEU A 147 -8.49 -8.33 9.28
C LEU A 147 -9.64 -7.65 10.04
N TYR A 148 -9.51 -6.36 10.33
CA TYR A 148 -10.58 -5.58 10.94
C TYR A 148 -11.79 -5.45 10.00
N ALA A 149 -11.56 -5.15 8.71
CA ALA A 149 -12.62 -5.01 7.71
C ALA A 149 -13.42 -6.30 7.54
N ILE A 150 -12.75 -7.46 7.46
CA ILE A 150 -13.40 -8.77 7.36
C ILE A 150 -14.27 -9.05 8.60
N ARG A 151 -13.75 -8.78 9.80
CA ARG A 151 -14.51 -8.96 11.04
C ARG A 151 -15.77 -8.09 11.06
N ARG A 152 -15.65 -6.82 10.63
CA ARG A 152 -16.78 -5.89 10.59
C ARG A 152 -17.80 -6.23 9.51
N ALA A 153 -17.36 -6.67 8.33
CA ALA A 153 -18.25 -7.15 7.28
C ALA A 153 -19.06 -8.39 7.74
N ARG A 154 -18.43 -9.31 8.49
CA ARG A 154 -19.13 -10.46 9.08
C ARG A 154 -20.14 -10.08 10.16
N SER A 155 -19.87 -9.03 10.95
CA SER A 155 -20.84 -8.59 11.95
C SER A 155 -22.07 -7.94 11.32
N LEU A 156 -21.89 -7.19 10.23
CA LEU A 156 -23.01 -6.56 9.52
C LEU A 156 -23.93 -7.59 8.85
N THR A 157 -23.34 -8.61 8.22
CA THR A 157 -24.11 -9.68 7.55
C THR A 157 -24.87 -10.61 8.49
N ARG A 158 -24.41 -10.77 9.74
CA ARG A 158 -25.11 -11.59 10.76
C ARG A 158 -26.32 -10.91 11.40
N LEU A 159 -26.45 -9.60 11.29
CA LEU A 159 -27.59 -8.86 11.85
C LEU A 159 -28.83 -8.92 10.94
N GLU A 160 -28.67 -9.43 9.71
CA GLU A 160 -29.74 -9.58 8.72
C GLU A 160 -30.33 -11.00 8.65
N VAL A 161 -29.87 -11.93 9.51
CA VAL A 161 -30.41 -13.30 9.64
C VAL A 161 -31.06 -13.47 10.99
#